data_AF-A0A3A8G7Q4-F1
#
_entry.id   AF-A0A3A8G7Q4-F1
#
_cell.length_a   1.000
_cell.length_b   1.000
_cell.length_c   1.000
_cell.angle_alpha   90.00
_cell.angle_beta   90.00
_cell.angle_gamma   90.00
#
_symmetry.space_group_name_H-M   'P 1'
#
loop_
_entity.id
_entity.type
_entity.pdbx_description
1 polymer ?
#
loop_
_entity_poly.entity_id
_entity_poly.type
_entity_poly.pdbx_seq_one_letter_code
_entity_poly.pdbx_strand_id
1 'polypeptide(L)'
;MFDLKRITEQFEWNPGSAYGRWSRAIKENDRPYIWLSCRPSSEGRELYCINQSGSPIERIDVLHNTHALVDGEYFNKANAALSYTEIAHDEAVKIAHYDEYYDLDVLLGVTLAVSSTELGHLVLKSKEILGGPKLDDVLLWKNQCDSSKIK
;
A
#
# COMPACT_ATOMS: atom_id res chain seq x y z
N MET A 1 3.57 19.46 4.93
CA MET A 1 3.36 19.43 3.46
C MET A 1 3.78 18.04 3.01
N PHE A 2 2.98 17.34 2.21
CA PHE A 2 3.34 15.98 1.78
C PHE A 2 4.27 16.07 0.56
N ASP A 3 5.50 15.60 0.71
CA ASP A 3 6.46 15.57 -0.38
C ASP A 3 6.33 14.28 -1.20
N LEU A 4 6.12 14.44 -2.50
CA LEU A 4 6.09 13.31 -3.44
C LEU A 4 7.51 12.75 -3.57
N LYS A 5 7.69 11.48 -3.18
CA LYS A 5 8.98 10.79 -3.24
C LYS A 5 8.85 9.49 -4.03
N ARG A 6 9.83 9.24 -4.90
CA ARG A 6 9.98 8.04 -5.71
C ARG A 6 11.35 7.44 -5.40
N ILE A 7 11.43 6.13 -5.26
CA ILE A 7 12.66 5.41 -4.90
C ILE A 7 12.77 4.19 -5.81
N THR A 8 13.97 3.98 -6.36
CA THR A 8 14.32 2.83 -7.22
C THR A 8 15.29 1.86 -6.53
N GLU A 9 15.54 2.04 -5.24
CA GLU A 9 16.24 1.06 -4.42
C GLU A 9 15.52 -0.29 -4.45
N GLN A 10 16.27 -1.39 -4.37
CA GLN A 10 15.70 -2.74 -4.36
C GLN A 10 14.91 -2.95 -3.07
N PHE A 11 13.59 -2.78 -3.15
CA PHE A 11 12.68 -3.24 -2.12
C PHE A 11 12.56 -4.77 -2.23
N GLU A 12 13.33 -5.47 -1.40
CA GLU A 12 13.23 -6.92 -1.31
C GLU A 12 11.98 -7.33 -0.55
N TRP A 13 11.14 -8.13 -1.20
CA TRP A 13 9.98 -8.74 -0.56
C TRP A 13 10.44 -9.80 0.44
N ASN A 14 10.07 -9.63 1.72
CA ASN A 14 10.30 -10.63 2.77
C ASN A 14 8.96 -11.23 3.22
N PRO A 15 8.68 -12.52 2.93
CA PRO A 15 7.47 -13.20 3.39
C PRO A 15 7.23 -13.12 4.90
N GLY A 16 8.29 -12.98 5.71
CA GLY A 16 8.22 -12.87 7.17
C GLY A 16 7.89 -11.47 7.70
N SER A 17 7.92 -10.42 6.87
CA SER A 17 7.62 -9.04 7.29
C SER A 17 6.14 -8.66 7.19
N ALA A 18 5.32 -9.52 6.58
CA ALA A 18 3.91 -9.23 6.29
C ALA A 18 2.98 -9.50 7.48
N TYR A 19 2.03 -8.60 7.74
CA TYR A 19 0.97 -8.87 8.72
C TYR A 19 0.01 -9.95 8.19
N GLY A 20 0.10 -11.15 8.76
CA GLY A 20 -0.80 -12.27 8.51
C GLY A 20 -2.27 -11.86 8.71
N ARG A 21 -2.98 -11.62 7.60
CA ARG A 21 -4.41 -11.91 7.58
C ARG A 21 -4.49 -13.43 7.63
N TRP A 22 -5.32 -13.96 8.52
CA TRP A 22 -5.73 -15.36 8.44
C TRP A 22 -6.34 -15.59 7.05
N SER A 23 -5.61 -16.21 6.13
CA SER A 23 -6.19 -16.88 4.95
C SER A 23 -5.21 -17.71 4.12
N ARG A 24 -3.88 -17.52 4.22
CA ARG A 24 -2.92 -18.42 3.56
C ARG A 24 -1.54 -18.36 4.21
N ALA A 25 -0.94 -19.51 4.46
CA ALA A 25 0.49 -19.58 4.74
C ALA A 25 1.24 -19.03 3.52
N ILE A 26 1.82 -17.83 3.64
CA ILE A 26 2.66 -17.24 2.61
C ILE A 26 3.80 -18.22 2.38
N LYS A 27 3.88 -18.79 1.17
CA LYS A 27 4.95 -19.72 0.83
C LYS A 27 6.20 -18.92 0.46
N GLU A 28 7.36 -19.52 0.64
CA GLU A 28 8.65 -18.90 0.28
C GLU A 28 8.71 -18.43 -1.18
N ASN A 29 7.96 -19.08 -2.08
CA ASN A 29 7.88 -18.73 -3.50
C ASN A 29 6.72 -17.78 -3.86
N ASP A 30 5.87 -17.37 -2.91
CA ASP A 30 4.84 -16.37 -3.19
C ASP A 30 5.51 -15.00 -3.39
N ARG A 31 5.11 -14.32 -4.46
CA ARG A 31 5.63 -13.00 -4.85
C ARG A 31 4.48 -12.00 -5.02
N PRO A 32 4.59 -10.79 -4.46
CA PRO A 32 3.62 -9.74 -4.68
C PRO A 32 3.82 -9.11 -6.06
N TYR A 33 2.73 -8.59 -6.64
CA TYR A 33 2.79 -7.65 -7.75
C TYR A 33 2.70 -6.21 -7.25
N ILE A 34 1.86 -5.96 -6.25
CA ILE A 34 1.72 -4.65 -5.63
C ILE A 34 1.66 -4.87 -4.13
N TRP A 35 2.54 -4.19 -3.41
CA TRP A 35 2.61 -4.27 -1.96
C TRP A 35 3.03 -2.95 -1.35
N LEU A 36 2.81 -2.84 -0.06
CA LEU A 36 3.09 -1.68 0.75
C LEU A 36 4.26 -1.98 1.67
N SER A 37 5.22 -1.06 1.75
CA SER A 37 6.28 -1.11 2.74
C SER A 37 6.24 0.10 3.65
N CYS A 38 6.31 -0.17 4.96
CA CYS A 38 6.37 0.87 5.98
C CYS A 38 7.82 1.06 6.41
N ARG A 39 8.37 2.27 6.25
CA ARG A 39 9.76 2.59 6.58
C ARG A 39 9.80 3.67 7.67
N PRO A 40 10.66 3.53 8.70
CA PRO A 40 10.91 4.62 9.63
C PRO A 40 11.47 5.84 8.90
N SER A 41 11.07 7.04 9.35
CA SER A 41 11.66 8.32 8.95
C SER A 41 11.99 9.14 10.19
N SER A 42 12.70 10.27 10.02
CA SER A 42 13.01 11.18 11.12
C SER A 42 11.78 11.79 11.79
N GLU A 43 10.62 11.75 11.13
CA GLU A 43 9.36 12.35 11.57
C GLU A 43 8.25 11.30 11.71
N GLY A 44 8.59 10.04 12.00
CA GLY A 44 7.63 8.95 12.17
C GLY A 44 7.83 7.82 11.16
N ARG A 45 6.82 7.54 10.32
CA ARG A 45 6.86 6.45 9.32
C ARG A 45 6.32 6.86 7.97
N GLU A 46 7.03 6.46 6.92
CA GLU A 46 6.63 6.63 5.53
C GLU A 46 6.09 5.32 4.96
N LEU A 47 4.96 5.39 4.25
CA LEU A 47 4.36 4.27 3.55
C LEU A 47 4.66 4.37 2.07
N TYR A 48 5.21 3.30 1.51
CA TYR A 48 5.56 3.19 0.09
C TYR A 48 4.67 2.15 -0.58
N CYS A 49 4.18 2.46 -1.78
CA CYS A 49 3.59 1.49 -2.71
C CYS A 49 4.66 1.04 -3.70
N ILE A 50 4.86 -0.26 -3.82
CA ILE A 50 5.94 -0.85 -4.61
C ILE A 50 5.34 -1.62 -5.78
N ASN A 51 5.85 -1.35 -6.99
CA ASN A 51 5.43 -2.02 -8.20
C ASN A 51 6.38 -3.18 -8.56
N GLN A 52 5.92 -4.41 -8.40
CA GLN A 52 6.59 -5.64 -8.78
C GLN A 52 5.78 -6.48 -9.78
N SER A 53 4.90 -5.86 -10.56
CA SER A 53 4.11 -6.56 -11.58
C SER A 53 4.95 -7.11 -12.74
N GLY A 54 6.17 -6.60 -12.94
CA GLY A 54 7.00 -6.87 -14.11
C GLY A 54 6.74 -5.90 -15.27
N SER A 55 5.82 -4.96 -15.10
CA SER A 55 5.42 -3.95 -16.07
C SER A 55 5.25 -2.57 -15.42
N PRO A 56 5.34 -1.47 -16.18
CA PRO A 56 5.05 -0.15 -15.63
C PRO A 56 3.54 -0.01 -15.31
N ILE A 57 3.24 0.69 -14.23
CA ILE A 57 1.89 1.15 -13.89
C ILE A 57 1.73 2.56 -14.47
N GLU A 58 0.69 2.75 -15.27
CA GLU A 58 0.43 4.04 -15.94
C GLU A 58 -0.01 5.10 -14.94
N ARG A 59 -0.85 4.69 -13.97
CA ARG A 59 -1.40 5.60 -12.98
C ARG A 59 -1.76 4.90 -11.67
N ILE A 60 -1.45 5.57 -10.55
CA ILE A 60 -1.91 5.23 -9.21
C ILE A 60 -2.56 6.48 -8.60
N ASP A 61 -3.84 6.41 -8.29
CA ASP A 61 -4.51 7.40 -7.45
C ASP A 61 -4.66 6.85 -6.03
N VAL A 62 -4.17 7.62 -5.05
CA VAL A 62 -4.19 7.28 -3.62
C VAL A 62 -5.29 8.07 -2.95
N LEU A 63 -6.21 7.36 -2.31
CA LEU A 63 -7.19 7.92 -1.39
C LEU A 63 -6.84 7.45 0.02
N HIS A 64 -6.58 8.38 0.93
CA HIS A 64 -6.38 8.04 2.34
C HIS A 64 -7.72 7.83 3.02
N ASN A 65 -7.90 6.65 3.61
CA ASN A 65 -9.03 6.36 4.47
C ASN A 65 -8.63 6.78 5.89
N THR A 66 -9.35 7.74 6.46
CA THR A 66 -9.09 8.26 7.81
C THR A 66 -10.38 8.26 8.59
N HIS A 67 -10.42 7.42 9.62
CA HIS A 67 -11.55 7.25 10.51
C HIS A 67 -11.11 7.65 11.93
N ALA A 68 -11.52 8.84 12.38
CA ALA A 68 -11.32 9.24 13.77
C ALA A 68 -12.46 8.67 14.62
N LEU A 69 -12.11 8.03 15.73
CA LEU A 69 -13.09 7.55 16.72
C LEU A 69 -13.26 8.64 17.78
N VAL A 70 -14.33 9.42 17.70
CA VAL A 70 -14.65 10.46 18.70
C VAL A 70 -16.00 10.12 19.28
N ASP A 71 -16.07 9.88 20.60
CA ASP A 71 -17.29 9.52 21.33
C ASP A 71 -18.09 8.33 20.72
N GLY A 72 -17.40 7.41 20.04
CA GLY A 72 -18.02 6.25 19.38
C GLY A 72 -18.57 6.54 17.97
N GLU A 73 -18.37 7.75 17.44
CA GLU A 73 -18.73 8.12 16.06
C GLU A 73 -17.49 8.17 15.15
N TYR A 74 -17.65 7.70 13.91
CA TYR A 74 -16.61 7.68 12.89
C TYR A 74 -16.66 8.94 12.03
N PHE A 75 -15.62 9.77 12.09
CA PHE A 75 -15.48 10.93 11.20
C PHE A 75 -14.52 10.63 10.04
N ASN A 76 -15.01 10.78 8.81
CA ASN A 76 -14.19 10.71 7.60
C ASN A 76 -13.53 12.06 7.35
N LYS A 77 -12.20 12.13 7.47
CA LYS A 77 -11.44 13.31 7.03
C LYS A 77 -11.17 13.18 5.53
N ALA A 78 -11.73 14.09 4.73
CA ALA A 78 -11.41 14.17 3.31
C ALA A 78 -9.94 14.61 3.15
N ASN A 79 -9.08 13.68 2.77
CA ASN A 79 -7.69 13.97 2.46
C ASN A 79 -7.52 14.21 0.96
N ALA A 80 -6.57 15.07 0.58
CA ALA A 80 -6.25 15.33 -0.80
C ALA A 80 -5.79 14.05 -1.50
N ALA A 81 -6.37 13.73 -2.65
CA ALA A 81 -5.95 12.58 -3.44
C ALA A 81 -4.52 12.83 -3.98
N LEU A 82 -3.64 11.84 -3.81
CA LEU A 82 -2.32 11.85 -4.45
C LEU A 82 -2.39 11.07 -5.75
N SER A 83 -1.70 11.52 -6.78
CA SER A 83 -1.66 10.82 -8.06
C SER A 83 -0.22 10.67 -8.54
N TYR A 84 0.11 9.46 -8.97
CA TYR A 84 1.38 9.11 -9.59
C TYR A 84 1.12 8.58 -11.00
N THR A 85 2.00 8.91 -11.93
CA THR A 85 1.98 8.38 -13.30
C THR A 85 3.30 7.72 -13.65
N GLU A 86 3.29 6.77 -14.59
CA GLU A 86 4.49 6.13 -15.12
C GLU A 86 5.41 5.59 -14.00
N ILE A 87 4.87 4.67 -13.19
CA ILE A 87 5.62 4.00 -12.13
C ILE A 87 6.28 2.76 -12.72
N ALA A 88 7.60 2.77 -12.84
CA ALA A 88 8.37 1.69 -13.42
C ALA A 88 8.27 0.40 -12.59
N HIS A 89 8.67 -0.72 -13.19
CA HIS A 89 8.91 -1.94 -12.44
C HIS A 89 10.05 -1.71 -11.42
N ASP A 90 9.88 -2.26 -10.22
CA ASP A 90 10.74 -2.09 -9.05
C ASP A 90 10.82 -0.66 -8.50
N GLU A 91 9.97 0.24 -8.99
CA GLU A 91 9.82 1.57 -8.40
C GLU A 91 8.88 1.54 -7.21
N ALA A 92 9.24 2.30 -6.18
CA ALA A 92 8.43 2.55 -5.00
C ALA A 92 8.05 4.03 -4.91
N VAL A 93 6.77 4.31 -4.67
CA VAL A 93 6.24 5.67 -4.52
C VAL A 93 5.73 5.88 -3.10
N LYS A 94 6.10 6.99 -2.46
CA LYS A 94 5.61 7.34 -1.12
C LYS A 94 4.14 7.71 -1.22
N ILE A 95 3.26 6.99 -0.52
CA ILE A 95 1.82 7.22 -0.59
C ILE A 95 1.22 7.76 0.71
N ALA A 96 1.91 7.63 1.85
CA ALA A 96 1.47 8.21 3.11
C ALA A 96 2.67 8.50 4.04
N HIS A 97 2.44 9.35 5.04
CA HIS A 97 3.35 9.64 6.13
C HIS A 97 2.52 9.70 7.41
N TYR A 98 2.98 9.01 8.44
CA TYR A 98 2.37 8.92 9.75
C TYR A 98 3.34 9.49 10.78
N ASP A 99 2.90 10.45 11.59
CA ASP A 99 3.75 11.16 12.56
C ASP A 99 3.87 10.44 13.91
N GLU A 100 3.10 9.37 14.10
CA GLU A 100 3.03 8.54 15.30
C GLU A 100 2.66 9.27 16.61
N TYR A 101 2.29 10.55 16.54
CA TYR A 101 1.91 11.36 17.69
C TYR A 101 0.42 11.70 17.66
N TYR A 102 -0.07 12.25 16.54
CA TYR A 102 -1.49 12.57 16.36
C TYR A 102 -2.27 11.40 15.76
N ASP A 103 -1.58 10.49 15.08
CA ASP A 103 -2.20 9.36 14.40
C ASP A 103 -2.67 8.24 15.34
N LEU A 104 -2.20 8.22 16.59
CA LEU A 104 -2.38 7.11 17.53
C LEU A 104 -3.84 6.73 17.80
N ASP A 105 -4.74 7.70 17.79
CA ASP A 105 -6.17 7.51 18.09
C ASP A 105 -7.03 7.45 16.81
N VAL A 106 -6.38 7.34 15.65
CA VAL A 106 -7.04 7.37 14.34
C VAL A 106 -6.82 6.06 13.61
N LEU A 107 -7.91 5.51 13.07
CA LEU A 107 -7.88 4.34 12.22
C LEU A 107 -7.55 4.78 10.79
N LEU A 108 -6.40 4.33 10.28
CA LEU A 108 -5.78 4.84 9.06
C LEU A 108 -5.53 3.71 8.05
N GLY A 109 -5.85 3.95 6.78
CA GLY A 109 -5.57 3.06 5.66
C GLY A 109 -5.52 3.82 4.33
N VAL A 110 -5.32 3.09 3.24
CA VAL A 110 -5.27 3.65 1.88
C VAL A 110 -6.06 2.80 0.90
N THR A 111 -6.71 3.47 -0.04
CA THR A 111 -7.31 2.87 -1.24
C THR A 111 -6.52 3.34 -2.44
N LEU A 112 -6.01 2.40 -3.25
CA LEU A 112 -5.27 2.66 -4.47
C LEU A 112 -6.15 2.31 -5.67
N ALA A 113 -6.39 3.27 -6.56
CA ALA A 113 -6.89 2.99 -7.90
C ALA A 113 -5.68 2.88 -8.85
N VAL A 114 -5.46 1.68 -9.38
CA VAL A 114 -4.31 1.33 -10.21
C VAL A 114 -4.78 1.14 -11.65
N SER A 115 -4.10 1.76 -12.60
CA SER A 115 -4.33 1.56 -14.03
C SER A 115 -3.04 1.09 -14.69
N SER A 116 -3.11 -0.05 -15.37
CA SER A 116 -1.99 -0.65 -16.10
C SER A 116 -2.52 -1.40 -17.33
N THR A 117 -1.77 -1.35 -18.42
CA THR A 117 -2.05 -2.17 -19.61
C THR A 117 -2.12 -3.67 -19.29
N GLU A 118 -1.27 -4.19 -18.41
CA GLU A 118 -1.21 -5.63 -18.10
C GLU A 118 -2.27 -6.06 -17.09
N LEU A 119 -2.46 -5.27 -16.03
CA LEU A 119 -3.38 -5.61 -14.93
C LEU A 119 -4.80 -5.04 -15.12
N GLY A 120 -5.01 -4.18 -16.11
CA GLY A 120 -6.24 -3.42 -16.30
C GLY A 120 -6.41 -2.32 -15.23
N HIS A 121 -7.67 -2.04 -14.90
CA HIS A 121 -8.02 -1.10 -13.85
C HIS A 121 -8.42 -1.86 -12.58
N LEU A 122 -7.69 -1.64 -11.49
CA LEU A 122 -7.88 -2.30 -10.21
C LEU A 122 -8.09 -1.27 -9.10
N VAL A 123 -8.92 -1.63 -8.11
CA VAL A 123 -9.02 -0.88 -6.86
C VAL A 123 -8.55 -1.78 -5.72
N LEU A 124 -7.44 -1.41 -5.11
CA LEU A 124 -6.79 -2.15 -4.03
C LEU A 124 -6.95 -1.40 -2.72
N LYS A 125 -7.24 -2.11 -1.63
CA LYS A 125 -7.44 -1.50 -0.31
C LYS A 125 -6.45 -2.11 0.67
N SER A 126 -5.73 -1.26 1.39
CA SER A 126 -4.94 -1.71 2.53
C SER A 126 -5.85 -2.07 3.70
N LYS A 127 -5.28 -2.75 4.69
CA LYS A 127 -5.91 -2.77 6.01
C LYS A 127 -5.92 -1.37 6.62
N GLU A 128 -6.97 -1.12 7.38
CA GLU A 128 -7.07 0.05 8.24
C GLU A 128 -6.55 -0.33 9.61
N ILE A 129 -5.56 0.41 10.12
CA ILE A 129 -4.84 0.10 11.35
C ILE A 129 -4.80 1.36 12.23
N LEU A 130 -5.02 1.18 13.52
CA LEU A 130 -4.93 2.25 14.52
C LEU A 130 -3.48 2.76 14.60
N GLY A 131 -3.27 4.06 14.41
CA GLY A 131 -1.93 4.64 14.28
C GLY A 131 -1.24 4.34 12.95
N GLY A 132 -1.98 3.87 11.94
CA GLY A 132 -1.47 3.57 10.61
C GLY A 132 -0.80 2.21 10.46
N PRO A 133 -0.55 1.77 9.20
CA PRO A 133 0.24 0.59 8.90
C PRO A 133 1.63 0.65 9.53
N LYS A 134 2.02 -0.43 10.20
CA LYS A 134 3.31 -0.56 10.91
C LYS A 134 4.24 -1.61 10.30
N LEU A 135 3.73 -2.41 9.39
CA LEU A 135 4.39 -3.55 8.76
C LEU A 135 4.00 -3.58 7.28
N ASP A 136 4.73 -4.40 6.53
CA ASP A 136 4.46 -4.58 5.11
C ASP A 136 3.09 -5.27 4.90
N ASP A 137 2.40 -4.90 3.82
CA ASP A 137 1.09 -5.47 3.45
C ASP A 137 1.05 -5.74 1.94
N VAL A 138 0.52 -6.88 1.53
CA VAL A 138 0.42 -7.22 0.10
C VAL A 138 -0.97 -6.91 -0.39
N LEU A 139 -1.05 -6.02 -1.39
CA LEU A 139 -2.31 -5.60 -1.99
C LEU A 139 -2.72 -6.51 -3.14
N LEU A 140 -1.76 -7.03 -3.89
CA LEU A 140 -1.99 -7.93 -5.02
C LEU A 140 -0.90 -9.00 -5.10
N TRP A 141 -1.30 -10.27 -5.08
CA TRP A 141 -0.40 -11.40 -5.27
C TRP A 141 -0.31 -11.80 -6.74
N LYS A 142 0.88 -12.19 -7.21
CA LYS A 142 1.07 -12.73 -8.57
C LYS A 142 0.11 -13.89 -8.89
N ASN A 143 -0.07 -14.79 -7.94
CA ASN A 143 -0.90 -15.98 -8.09
C ASN A 143 -2.42 -15.69 -8.17
N GLN A 144 -2.86 -14.46 -7.90
CA GLN A 144 -4.24 -14.02 -8.09
C GLN A 144 -4.48 -13.50 -9.52
N CYS A 145 -3.41 -13.20 -10.26
CA CYS A 145 -3.44 -12.75 -11.65
C CYS A 145 -3.20 -13.89 -12.64
N ASP A 146 -2.58 -15.00 -12.21
CA ASP A 146 -2.40 -16.20 -13.04
C ASP A 146 -3.74 -16.93 -13.27
N SER A 147 -4.41 -16.58 -14.37
CA SER A 147 -5.65 -17.17 -14.88
C SER A 147 -5.56 -18.67 -15.22
N SER A 148 -4.39 -19.29 -15.08
CA SER A 148 -4.15 -20.71 -15.33
C SER A 148 -4.53 -21.65 -14.17
N LYS A 149 -5.11 -21.13 -13.08
CA LYS A 149 -5.57 -21.93 -11.92
C LYS A 149 -7.08 -22.04 -11.73
N ILE A 150 -7.88 -21.55 -12.68
CA ILE A 150 -9.31 -21.89 -12.73
C ILE A 150 -9.42 -23.22 -13.49
N LYS A 151 -9.39 -24.34 -12.76
CA LYS A 151 -9.83 -25.65 -13.23
C LYS A 151 -11.11 -26.03 -12.50
#